data_AF-E2A490-F1
#
_entry.id   AF-E2A490-F1
#
_cell.length_a   1.000
_cell.length_b   1.000
_cell.length_c   1.000
_cell.angle_alpha   90.00
_cell.angle_beta   90.00
_cell.angle_gamma   90.00
#
_symmetry.space_group_name_H-M   'P 1'
#
loop_
_entity.id
_entity.type
_entity.pdbx_description
1 polymer ?
#
loop_
_entity_poly.entity_id
_entity_poly.type
_entity_poly.pdbx_seq_one_letter_code
_entity_poly.pdbx_strand_id
1 'polypeptide(L)' 'LLKAQGRYKGSKYFNSFEEITLKPWFHKLKLNRENIVTCCRLRSNHYALNLSLYHCNLITDSSCPCDYPMQDADHIF' A
#
# COMPACT_ATOMS: atom_id res chain seq x y z
N LEU A 1 0.44 -26.74 -12.82
CA LEU A 1 1.37 -25.63 -12.51
C LEU A 1 1.00 -24.87 -11.23
N LEU A 2 -0.19 -24.23 -11.13
CA LEU A 2 -0.61 -23.47 -9.93
C LEU A 2 -0.62 -24.28 -8.61
N LYS A 3 -1.14 -25.52 -8.63
CA LYS A 3 -1.15 -26.41 -7.44
C LYS A 3 0.25 -26.78 -6.93
N ALA A 4 1.24 -26.86 -7.82
CA ALA A 4 2.62 -27.14 -7.44
C ALA A 4 3.28 -25.88 -6.86
N GLN A 5 3.05 -24.70 -7.45
CA GLN A 5 3.58 -23.44 -6.93
C GLN A 5 3.06 -23.10 -5.53
N GLY A 6 1.80 -23.41 -5.22
CA GLY A 6 1.22 -23.17 -3.89
C GLY A 6 1.87 -23.95 -2.74
N ARG A 7 2.62 -25.04 -3.02
CA ARG A 7 3.33 -25.80 -1.98
C ARG A 7 4.60 -25.10 -1.47
N TYR A 8 5.15 -24.18 -2.25
CA TYR A 8 6.44 -23.52 -1.97
C TYR A 8 6.33 -21.99 -1.92
N LYS A 9 5.34 -21.39 -2.61
CA LYS A 9 5.03 -19.97 -2.48
C LYS A 9 4.41 -19.73 -1.11
N GLY A 10 5.02 -18.83 -0.35
CA GLY A 10 4.56 -18.46 1.00
C GLY A 10 5.14 -19.32 2.11
N SER A 11 5.69 -20.52 1.85
CA SER A 11 6.27 -21.36 2.91
C SER A 11 7.43 -20.67 3.64
N LYS A 12 8.32 -19.99 2.90
CA LYS A 12 9.35 -19.13 3.50
C LYS A 12 8.78 -17.96 4.31
N TYR A 13 7.65 -17.38 3.90
CA TYR A 13 7.03 -16.28 4.65
C TYR A 13 6.47 -16.81 5.98
N PHE A 14 5.70 -17.88 5.96
CA PHE A 14 5.13 -18.46 7.17
C PHE A 14 6.19 -19.09 8.09
N ASN A 15 7.29 -19.61 7.55
CA ASN A 15 8.40 -20.16 8.33
C ASN A 15 9.35 -19.08 8.89
N SER A 16 9.29 -17.84 8.41
CA SER A 16 10.21 -16.76 8.84
C SER A 16 9.53 -15.59 9.54
N PHE A 17 8.22 -15.42 9.38
CA PHE A 17 7.43 -14.33 9.99
C PHE A 17 6.40 -14.87 10.99
N GLU A 18 6.74 -15.95 11.67
CA GLU A 18 5.89 -16.68 12.62
C GLU A 18 5.67 -15.91 13.92
N GLU A 19 4.94 -14.80 13.85
CA GLU A 19 4.05 -14.36 14.92
C GLU A 19 2.76 -13.86 14.28
N ILE A 20 1.71 -14.69 14.32
CA ILE A 20 0.36 -14.23 14.00
C ILE A 20 -0.05 -13.28 15.13
N THR A 21 0.22 -11.99 14.93
CA THR A 21 -0.21 -10.95 15.86
C THR A 21 -1.70 -10.70 15.66
N LEU A 22 -2.52 -11.00 16.67
CA LEU A 22 -3.96 -10.70 16.64
C LEU A 22 -4.26 -9.19 16.73
N LYS A 23 -3.22 -8.37 16.92
CA LYS A 23 -3.33 -6.93 17.10
C LYS A 23 -2.78 -6.23 15.86
N PRO A 24 -3.45 -5.20 15.34
CA PRO A 24 -2.94 -4.43 14.21
C PRO A 24 -1.64 -3.71 14.58
N TRP A 25 -0.86 -3.31 13.56
CA TRP A 25 0.43 -2.65 13.72
C TRP A 25 0.37 -1.34 14.56
N PHE A 26 -0.79 -0.69 14.62
CA PHE A 26 -1.01 0.55 15.39
C PHE A 26 -1.56 0.32 16.81
N HIS A 27 -1.69 -0.93 17.28
CA HIS A 27 -2.38 -1.25 18.55
C HIS A 27 -1.81 -0.53 19.79
N LYS A 28 -0.48 -0.34 19.84
CA LYS A 28 0.21 0.32 20.96
C LYS A 28 0.47 1.82 20.70
N LEU A 29 0.04 2.33 19.55
CA LEU A 29 0.24 3.73 19.19
C LEU A 29 -0.95 4.57 19.65
N LYS A 30 -0.68 5.74 20.23
CA LYS A 30 -1.70 6.72 20.58
C LYS A 30 -2.04 7.58 19.36
N LEU A 31 -2.69 6.97 18.37
CA LEU A 31 -3.13 7.64 17.15
C LEU A 31 -4.66 7.77 17.13
N ASN A 32 -5.16 8.87 16.59
CA ASN A 32 -6.58 9.00 16.28
C ASN A 32 -6.94 8.16 15.04
N ARG A 33 -8.25 7.98 14.81
CA ARG A 33 -8.75 7.19 13.67
C ARG A 33 -8.27 7.75 12.32
N GLU A 34 -8.21 9.07 12.19
CA GLU A 34 -7.82 9.74 10.95
C GLU A 34 -6.38 9.40 10.56
N ASN A 35 -5.43 9.52 11.48
CA ASN A 35 -4.04 9.16 11.28
C ASN A 35 -3.89 7.69 10.87
N ILE A 36 -4.62 6.79 11.56
CA ILE A 36 -4.61 5.36 11.23
C ILE A 36 -5.10 5.12 9.81
N VAL A 37 -6.23 5.73 9.42
CA VAL A 37 -6.81 5.57 8.08
C VAL A 37 -5.88 6.14 7.00
N THR A 38 -5.31 7.31 7.23
CA THR A 38 -4.35 7.94 6.32
C THR A 38 -3.12 7.06 6.12
N CYS A 39 -2.51 6.54 7.19
CA CYS A 39 -1.40 5.61 7.08
C CYS A 39 -1.77 4.33 6.31
N CYS A 40 -2.95 3.76 6.55
CA CYS A 40 -3.41 2.57 5.83
C CYS A 40 -3.61 2.84 4.33
N ARG A 41 -4.16 4.01 3.96
CA ARG A 41 -4.31 4.45 2.56
C ARG A 41 -2.96 4.61 1.87
N LEU A 42 -2.00 5.28 2.53
CA LEU A 42 -0.64 5.44 2.03
C LEU A 42 0.05 4.09 1.82
N ARG A 43 0.03 3.22 2.84
CA ARG A 43 0.64 1.87 2.79
C ARG A 43 0.05 0.96 1.73
N SER A 44 -1.19 1.20 1.32
CA SER A 44 -1.89 0.40 0.30
C SER A 44 -1.91 1.08 -1.07
N ASN A 45 -1.18 2.20 -1.24
CA ASN A 45 -1.18 3.01 -2.45
C ASN A 45 -2.58 3.45 -2.91
N HIS A 46 -3.49 3.72 -1.96
CA HIS A 46 -4.91 4.01 -2.21
C HIS A 46 -5.30 5.41 -1.72
N TYR A 47 -4.89 6.41 -2.49
CA TYR A 47 -5.13 7.83 -2.23
C TYR A 47 -5.54 8.57 -3.53
N ALA A 48 -5.92 9.83 -3.42
CA ALA A 48 -6.46 10.62 -4.55
C ALA A 48 -5.38 11.48 -5.23
N LEU A 49 -4.23 10.87 -5.56
CA LEU A 49 -3.19 11.50 -6.38
C LEU A 49 -3.10 10.79 -7.73
N ASN A 50 -2.54 11.47 -8.73
CA ASN A 50 -2.61 11.03 -10.12
C ASN A 50 -2.07 9.61 -10.34
N LEU A 51 -0.98 9.20 -9.66
CA LEU A 51 -0.47 7.82 -9.80
C LEU A 51 -1.50 6.75 -9.40
N SER A 52 -2.22 6.95 -8.29
CA SER A 52 -3.25 6.02 -7.81
C SER A 52 -4.48 6.01 -8.73
N LEU A 53 -4.88 7.17 -9.24
CA LEU A 53 -5.98 7.30 -10.19
C LEU A 53 -5.65 6.66 -11.55
N TYR A 54 -4.41 6.79 -12.00
CA TYR A 54 -3.89 6.17 -13.21
C TYR A 54 -3.91 4.63 -13.12
N HIS A 55 -3.49 4.05 -12.00
CA HIS A 55 -3.60 2.61 -11.76
C HIS A 55 -5.04 2.08 -11.77
N CYS A 56 -6.01 2.93 -11.42
CA CYS A 56 -7.44 2.62 -11.49
C CYS A 56 -8.05 2.88 -12.88
N ASN A 57 -7.26 3.30 -13.87
CA ASN A 57 -7.71 3.74 -15.20
C ASN A 57 -8.76 4.87 -15.17
N LEU A 58 -8.72 5.72 -14.13
CA LEU A 58 -9.61 6.88 -14.02
C LEU A 58 -9.07 8.10 -14.78
N ILE A 59 -7.76 8.14 -15.00
CA ILE A 59 -7.06 9.17 -15.77
C ILE A 59 -6.00 8.50 -16.66
N THR A 60 -5.56 9.18 -17.72
CA THR A 60 -4.57 8.65 -18.67
C THR A 60 -3.13 9.08 -18.40
N ASP A 61 -2.92 10.05 -17.53
CA ASP A 61 -1.60 10.60 -17.21
C ASP A 61 -1.42 10.71 -15.70
N SER A 62 -0.30 10.18 -15.18
CA SER A 62 0.06 10.23 -13.77
C SER A 62 0.86 11.47 -13.38
N SER A 63 1.27 12.30 -14.35
CA SER A 63 2.17 13.43 -14.15
C SER A 63 1.65 14.45 -13.13
N CYS A 64 2.59 15.14 -12.47
CA CYS A 64 2.30 16.19 -11.51
C CYS A 64 2.17 17.56 -12.22
N PRO A 65 1.34 18.50 -11.72
CA PRO A 65 1.23 19.84 -12.30
C PRO A 65 2.53 20.66 -12.36
N CYS A 66 3.57 20.29 -11.60
CA CYS A 66 4.89 20.92 -11.67
C CYS A 66 5.86 20.29 -12.69
N ASP A 67 5.34 19.52 -13.66
CA ASP A 67 6.10 18.77 -14.68
C ASP A 67 6.88 17.55 -14.16
N TYR A 68 6.67 17.13 -12.91
CA TYR A 68 7.25 15.89 -12.41
C TYR A 68 6.53 14.65 -13.01
N PRO A 69 7.24 13.55 -13.34
CA PRO A 69 6.66 12.42 -14.09
C PRO A 69 5.48 11.70 -13.42
N MET A 70 5.37 11.76 -12.09
CA MET A 70 4.29 11.11 -11.36
C MET A 70 3.93 11.82 -10.06
N GLN A 71 2.65 11.98 -9.77
CA GLN A 71 2.19 12.53 -8.49
C GLN A 71 1.82 11.39 -7.52
N ASP A 72 2.60 11.27 -6.45
CA ASP A 72 2.45 10.24 -5.42
C ASP A 72 2.66 10.80 -4.00
N ALA A 73 2.67 9.92 -2.99
CA ALA A 73 2.83 10.34 -1.61
C ALA A 73 4.15 11.08 -1.30
N ASP A 74 5.20 10.83 -2.09
CA ASP A 74 6.51 11.47 -1.94
C ASP A 74 6.58 12.77 -2.77
N HIS A 75 5.69 12.95 -3.74
CA HIS A 75 5.62 14.12 -4.60
C HIS A 75 4.18 14.59 -4.89
N ILE A 76 3.70 15.53 -4.07
CA ILE A 76 2.30 16.01 -4.07
C ILE A 76 2.08 17.25 -4.98
N PHE A 77 3.12 18.04 -5.26
CA PHE A 77 3.02 19.35 -5.93
C PHE A 77 3.99 19.54 -7.07
#